data_AF-A0A6B1HUQ8-F1
#
_entry.id   AF-A0A6B1HUQ8-F1
#
_cell.length_a   1.000
_cell.length_b   1.000
_cell.length_c   1.000
_cell.angle_alpha   90.00
_cell.angle_beta   90.00
_cell.angle_gamma   90.00
#
_symmetry.space_group_name_H-M   'P 1'
#
loop_
_entity.id
_entity.type
_entity.pdbx_description
1 polymer ?
#
loop_
_entity_poly.entity_id
_entity_poly.type
_entity_poly.pdbx_seq_one_letter_code
_entity_poly.pdbx_strand_id
1 'polypeptide(L)'
;MSEAAKTPYRPPVSELGPSQTSYTSITDKISGIVLTKNTPLAWFLCFALGFLLLHGFMIGVPYLLFEGVGIWGINNPIGWGWA
;
A
#
# COMPACT_ATOMS: atom_id res chain seq x y z
N MET A 1 -3.71 -51.21 12.46
CA MET A 1 -4.49 -49.98 12.29
C MET A 1 -3.92 -48.97 13.27
N SER A 2 -3.09 -48.03 12.82
CA SER A 2 -2.46 -47.04 13.70
C SER A 2 -3.41 -45.85 13.80
N GLU A 3 -4.02 -45.71 14.96
CA GLU A 3 -4.87 -44.58 15.31
C GLU A 3 -4.00 -43.32 15.34
N ALA A 4 -4.15 -42.46 14.34
CA ALA A 4 -3.46 -41.17 14.29
C ALA A 4 -3.89 -40.35 15.52
N ALA A 5 -2.98 -40.23 16.49
CA ALA A 5 -3.20 -39.46 17.71
C ALA A 5 -3.63 -38.05 17.35
N LYS A 6 -4.90 -37.71 17.65
CA LYS A 6 -5.48 -36.39 17.46
C LYS A 6 -4.68 -35.41 18.30
N THR A 7 -3.83 -34.59 17.66
CA THR A 7 -3.01 -33.61 18.37
C THR A 7 -3.93 -32.72 19.23
N PRO A 8 -3.61 -32.51 20.52
CA PRO A 8 -4.42 -31.68 21.39
C PRO A 8 -4.47 -30.26 20.84
N TYR A 9 -5.68 -29.66 20.83
CA TYR A 9 -5.86 -28.27 20.44
C TYR A 9 -5.01 -27.37 21.32
N ARG A 10 -4.01 -26.72 20.72
CA ARG A 10 -3.20 -25.71 21.39
C ARG A 10 -3.82 -24.35 21.04
N PRO A 11 -4.26 -23.56 22.02
CA PRO A 11 -4.77 -22.23 21.72
C PRO A 11 -3.69 -21.44 20.98
N PRO A 12 -4.06 -20.63 19.98
CA PRO A 12 -3.11 -19.79 19.27
C PRO A 12 -2.37 -18.89 20.26
N VAL A 13 -1.07 -18.68 20.03
CA VAL A 13 -0.26 -17.78 20.84
C VAL A 13 -0.81 -16.36 20.79
N SER A 14 -0.69 -15.61 21.89
CA SER A 14 -1.21 -14.23 22.04
C SER A 14 -0.76 -13.26 20.95
N GLU A 15 0.37 -13.54 20.31
CA GLU A 15 0.95 -12.73 19.24
C GLU A 15 0.21 -12.86 17.90
N LEU A 16 -0.65 -13.87 17.75
CA LEU A 16 -1.47 -14.07 16.57
C LEU A 16 -2.72 -13.19 16.66
N GLY A 17 -2.95 -12.38 15.62
CA GLY A 17 -4.11 -11.48 15.57
C GLY A 17 -5.46 -12.22 15.68
N PRO A 18 -6.55 -11.48 15.95
CA PRO A 18 -7.89 -12.07 16.06
C PRO A 18 -8.18 -12.91 14.81
N SER A 19 -8.71 -14.13 14.99
CA SER A 19 -9.00 -15.14 13.95
C SER A 19 -7.83 -15.97 13.38
N GLN A 20 -6.58 -15.80 13.86
CA GLN A 20 -5.46 -16.61 13.38
C GLN A 20 -5.19 -17.82 14.29
N THR A 21 -5.19 -19.02 13.72
CA THR A 21 -5.03 -20.28 14.48
C THR A 21 -3.61 -20.85 14.42
N SER A 22 -2.79 -20.45 13.45
CA SER A 22 -1.40 -20.91 13.24
C SER A 22 -0.64 -19.96 12.29
N TYR A 23 0.70 -20.02 12.28
CA TYR A 23 1.54 -19.29 11.31
C TYR A 23 1.29 -19.71 9.85
N THR A 24 0.88 -20.96 9.62
CA THR A 24 0.47 -21.42 8.28
C THR A 24 -0.74 -20.64 7.77
N SER A 25 -1.73 -20.38 8.64
CA SER A 25 -2.93 -19.61 8.29
C SER A 25 -2.61 -18.18 7.84
N ILE A 26 -1.61 -17.54 8.46
CA ILE A 26 -1.14 -16.21 8.05
C ILE A 26 -0.51 -16.27 6.66
N THR A 27 0.36 -17.25 6.44
CA THR A 27 1.06 -17.45 5.17
C THR A 27 0.06 -17.69 4.03
N ASP A 28 -0.92 -18.57 4.25
CA ASP A 28 -1.96 -18.88 3.26
C ASP A 28 -2.81 -17.64 2.95
N LYS A 29 -3.14 -16.82 3.95
CA LYS A 29 -3.93 -15.60 3.76
C LYS A 29 -3.19 -14.55 2.93
N ILE A 30 -1.93 -14.27 3.23
CA ILE A 30 -1.12 -13.27 2.50
C ILE A 30 -0.81 -13.79 1.09
N SER A 31 -0.36 -15.04 0.99
CA SER A 31 -0.04 -15.67 -0.30
C SER A 31 -1.27 -15.76 -1.20
N GLY A 32 -2.45 -16.04 -0.64
CA GLY A 32 -3.71 -16.06 -1.39
C GLY A 32 -4.04 -14.74 -2.07
N ILE A 33 -3.76 -13.59 -1.43
CA ILE A 33 -3.96 -12.27 -2.03
C ILE A 33 -2.99 -12.05 -3.21
N VAL A 34 -1.72 -12.40 -3.03
CA VAL A 34 -0.67 -12.19 -4.05
C VAL A 34 -0.83 -13.15 -5.24
N LEU A 35 -1.14 -14.41 -4.97
CA LEU A 35 -1.33 -15.47 -5.98
C LEU A 35 -2.76 -15.51 -6.54
N THR A 36 -3.61 -14.53 -6.24
CA THR A 36 -4.95 -14.46 -6.82
C THR A 36 -4.83 -14.37 -8.35
N LYS A 37 -5.54 -15.25 -9.06
CA LYS A 37 -5.51 -15.36 -10.53
C LYS A 37 -5.98 -14.08 -11.24
N ASN A 38 -6.97 -13.40 -10.68
CA ASN A 38 -7.59 -12.21 -11.26
C ASN A 38 -7.50 -11.03 -10.28
N THR A 39 -6.64 -10.07 -10.57
CA THR A 39 -6.54 -8.84 -9.77
C THR A 39 -7.82 -7.99 -9.95
N PRO A 40 -8.43 -7.48 -8.88
CA PRO A 40 -9.67 -6.71 -8.98
C PRO A 40 -9.44 -5.40 -9.74
N LEU A 41 -10.43 -4.98 -10.55
CA LEU A 41 -10.34 -3.73 -11.34
C LEU A 41 -10.09 -2.49 -10.46
N ALA A 42 -10.63 -2.46 -9.24
CA ALA A 42 -10.40 -1.39 -8.29
C ALA A 42 -8.90 -1.16 -7.99
N TRP A 43 -8.09 -2.23 -7.97
CA TRP A 43 -6.64 -2.12 -7.77
C TRP A 43 -5.98 -1.34 -8.92
N PHE A 44 -6.35 -1.65 -10.16
CA PHE A 44 -5.83 -0.94 -11.35
C PHE A 44 -6.31 0.51 -11.40
N LEU A 45 -7.55 0.80 -11.00
CA LEU A 45 -8.05 2.17 -10.94
C LEU A 45 -7.28 3.02 -9.92
N CYS A 46 -7.04 2.49 -8.72
CA CYS A 46 -6.22 3.15 -7.71
C CYS A 46 -4.79 3.36 -8.17
N PHE A 47 -4.19 2.35 -8.81
CA PHE A 47 -2.85 2.45 -9.38
C PHE A 47 -2.78 3.52 -10.48
N ALA A 48 -3.73 3.53 -11.42
CA ALA A 48 -3.79 4.50 -12.50
C ALA A 48 -3.97 5.92 -11.96
N LEU A 49 -4.83 6.12 -10.95
CA LEU A 49 -5.01 7.42 -10.31
C LEU A 49 -3.71 7.92 -9.65
N GLY A 50 -3.03 7.06 -8.88
CA GLY A 50 -1.74 7.40 -8.29
C GLY A 50 -0.67 7.71 -9.34
N PHE A 51 -0.66 6.95 -10.44
CA PHE A 51 0.27 7.15 -11.54
C PHE A 51 0.04 8.46 -12.31
N LEU A 52 -1.23 8.88 -12.46
CA LEU A 52 -1.59 10.18 -13.03
C LEU A 52 -1.12 11.34 -12.15
N LEU A 53 -1.30 11.22 -10.83
CA LEU A 53 -0.78 12.22 -9.88
C LEU A 53 0.75 12.30 -9.91
N LEU A 54 1.42 11.15 -10.00
CA LEU A 54 2.88 11.09 -10.18
C LEU A 54 3.31 11.77 -11.47
N HIS A 55 2.60 11.58 -12.58
CA HIS A 55 2.88 12.28 -13.84
C HIS A 55 2.68 13.79 -13.72
N GLY A 56 1.62 14.23 -13.04
CA GLY A 56 1.42 15.64 -12.72
C GLY A 56 2.60 16.23 -11.95
N PHE A 57 3.14 15.49 -10.98
CA PHE A 57 4.35 15.89 -10.25
C PHE A 57 5.61 15.89 -11.14
N MET A 58 5.78 14.87 -11.98
CA MET A 58 6.91 14.77 -12.92
C MET A 58 6.92 15.88 -13.98
N ILE A 59 5.76 16.46 -14.31
CA ILE A 59 5.66 17.61 -15.20
C ILE A 59 5.83 18.91 -14.41
N GLY A 60 5.17 19.00 -13.26
CA GLY A 60 5.17 20.20 -12.42
C GLY A 60 6.55 20.58 -11.88
N VAL A 61 7.38 19.60 -11.49
CA VAL A 61 8.73 19.87 -10.95
C VAL A 61 9.67 20.45 -12.02
N PRO A 62 9.86 19.83 -13.20
CA PRO A 62 10.67 20.44 -14.26
C PRO A 62 10.14 21.80 -14.71
N TYR A 63 8.82 21.97 -14.80
CA TYR A 63 8.22 23.26 -15.15
C TYR A 63 8.55 24.34 -14.12
N LEU A 64 8.45 24.01 -12.83
CA LEU A 64 8.85 24.90 -11.73
C LEU A 64 10.34 25.27 -11.80
N LEU A 65 11.21 24.31 -12.09
CA LEU A 65 12.65 24.58 -12.19
C LEU A 65 13.00 25.41 -13.43
N PHE A 66 12.23 25.29 -14.51
CA PHE A 66 12.43 26.02 -15.75
C PHE A 66 11.92 27.47 -15.68
N GLU A 67 10.68 27.68 -15.23
CA GLU A 67 10.06 29.01 -15.11
C GLU A 67 10.47 29.73 -13.82
N GLY A 68 10.84 28.98 -12.78
CA GLY A 68 11.20 29.49 -11.46
C GLY A 68 10.04 29.53 -10.46
N VAL A 69 10.37 29.87 -9.21
CA VAL A 69 9.42 29.82 -8.07
C VAL A 69 8.29 30.85 -8.14
N GLY A 70 8.36 31.80 -9.08
CA GLY A 70 7.32 32.81 -9.31
C GLY A 70 5.97 32.23 -9.72
N ILE A 71 5.93 31.02 -10.30
CA ILE A 71 4.67 30.34 -10.65
C ILE A 71 3.79 30.03 -9.43
N TRP A 72 4.39 30.02 -8.23
CA TRP A 72 3.68 29.85 -6.97
C TRP A 72 3.07 31.13 -6.44
N GLY A 73 3.28 32.31 -7.05
CA GLY A 73 2.70 33.58 -6.57
C GLY A 73 3.23 34.04 -5.21
N ILE A 74 4.41 33.57 -4.82
CA ILE A 74 5.08 33.93 -3.55
C ILE A 74 5.46 35.42 -3.57
N ASN A 75 5.09 36.16 -2.53
CA ASN A 75 5.35 37.60 -2.40
C ASN A 75 6.48 37.90 -1.39
N ASN A 76 7.31 38.89 -1.67
CA ASN A 76 8.30 39.38 -0.71
C ASN A 76 7.59 40.17 0.42
N PRO A 77 7.87 39.94 1.73
CA PRO A 77 9.00 39.20 2.32
C PRO A 77 8.77 37.71 2.64
N ILE A 78 7.56 37.17 2.41
CA ILE A 78 7.21 35.80 2.81
C ILE A 78 7.55 34.84 1.66
N GLY A 79 8.81 34.41 1.62
CA GLY A 79 9.34 33.51 0.58
C GLY A 79 8.96 32.02 0.71
N TRP A 80 8.01 31.67 1.58
CA TRP A 80 7.68 30.28 1.92
C TRP A 80 6.17 30.06 2.05
N GLY A 81 5.71 28.87 1.69
CA GLY A 81 4.31 28.50 1.71
C GLY A 81 3.81 28.06 0.33
N TRP A 82 2.59 27.54 0.32
CA TRP A 82 1.80 27.36 -0.88
C TRP A 82 0.86 28.57 -0.93
N ALA A 83 1.03 29.46 -1.91
CA ALA A 83 0.26 30.71 -1.98
C ALA A 83 -1.18 30.48 -2.48
#